data_AF-J7F5F2-F1
#
_entry.id   AF-J7F5F2-F1
#
_cell.length_a   1.000
_cell.length_b   1.000
_cell.length_c   1.000
_cell.angle_alpha   90.00
_cell.angle_beta   90.00
_cell.angle_gamma   90.00
#
_symmetry.space_group_name_H-M   'P 1'
#
loop_
_entity.id
_entity.type
_entity.pdbx_description
1 polymer ?
#
loop_
_entity_poly.entity_id
_entity_poly.type
_entity_poly.pdbx_seq_one_letter_code
_entity_poly.pdbx_strand_id
1 'polypeptide(L)'
;AGPALAEKFGIGRPALPEEIAAWNLDVSPDGTGLPEGSGSVEDGEGLFVDYCAVCHGDFAEGVGNWPKLAGGEGTLADKDPLKTVGSYWPYLSTTWDYVHRSMPFGNAQTP
;
A
#
# COMPACT_ATOMS: atom_id res chain seq x y z
N ALA A 1 24.66 24.35 -37.01
CA ALA A 1 24.31 22.92 -36.90
C ALA A 1 23.46 22.75 -35.65
N GLY A 2 22.24 22.22 -35.77
CA GLY A 2 21.40 21.87 -34.62
C GLY A 2 21.85 20.57 -33.96
N PRO A 3 21.45 20.27 -32.72
CA PRO A 3 21.81 19.02 -32.06
C PRO A 3 21.23 17.84 -32.85
N ALA A 4 22.05 16.83 -33.11
CA ALA A 4 21.58 15.55 -33.61
C ALA A 4 20.82 14.86 -32.46
N LEU A 5 19.51 14.68 -32.63
CA LEU A 5 18.72 13.78 -31.77
C LEU A 5 19.20 12.36 -32.04
N ALA A 6 19.67 11.67 -31.00
CA ALA A 6 20.01 10.25 -31.10
C ALA A 6 18.79 9.46 -31.58
N GLU A 7 18.95 8.67 -32.65
CA GLU A 7 17.91 7.73 -33.09
C GLU A 7 17.66 6.68 -32.01
N LYS A 8 16.39 6.27 -31.85
CA LYS A 8 16.00 5.22 -30.92
C LYS A 8 16.51 3.86 -31.42
N PHE A 9 16.99 3.00 -30.52
CA PHE A 9 17.53 1.67 -30.84
C PHE A 9 16.52 0.64 -31.39
N GLY A 10 15.23 0.98 -31.49
CA GLY A 10 14.19 0.06 -32.00
C GLY A 10 13.89 -1.15 -31.10
N ILE A 11 14.24 -1.10 -29.82
CA ILE A 11 14.00 -2.19 -28.85
C ILE A 11 12.66 -1.94 -28.13
N GLY A 12 11.85 -3.00 -28.01
CA GLY A 12 10.56 -2.99 -27.30
C GLY A 12 9.37 -2.63 -28.18
N ARG A 13 8.18 -2.54 -27.56
CA ARG A 13 6.95 -2.06 -28.19
C ARG A 13 6.18 -1.13 -27.25
N PRO A 14 5.26 -0.30 -27.76
CA PRO A 14 4.32 0.40 -26.90
C PRO A 14 3.59 -0.60 -25.99
N ALA A 15 3.49 -0.27 -24.70
CA ALA A 15 2.63 -1.00 -23.77
C ALA A 15 1.17 -0.81 -24.17
N LEU A 16 0.40 -1.89 -24.09
CA LEU A 16 -1.03 -1.83 -24.31
C LEU A 16 -1.69 -1.14 -23.10
N PRO A 17 -2.82 -0.45 -23.29
CA PRO A 17 -3.55 0.16 -22.18
C PRO A 17 -3.86 -0.83 -21.05
N GLU A 18 -4.18 -2.08 -21.38
CA GLU A 18 -4.51 -3.14 -20.43
C GLU A 18 -3.29 -3.58 -19.61
N GLU A 19 -2.09 -3.55 -20.20
CA GLU A 19 -0.85 -3.86 -19.48
C GLU A 19 -0.50 -2.78 -18.48
N ILE A 20 -0.70 -1.52 -18.87
CA ILE A 20 -0.51 -0.38 -17.98
C ILE A 20 -1.52 -0.48 -16.83
N ALA A 21 -2.80 -0.72 -17.13
CA ALA A 21 -3.83 -0.83 -16.10
C ALA A 21 -3.59 -1.99 -15.12
N ALA A 22 -3.01 -3.10 -15.58
CA ALA A 22 -2.70 -4.24 -14.71
C ALA A 22 -1.50 -4.00 -13.78
N TRP A 23 -0.56 -3.12 -14.16
CA TRP A 23 0.69 -2.92 -13.41
C TRP A 23 0.74 -1.59 -12.65
N ASN A 24 0.13 -0.54 -13.20
CA ASN A 24 0.13 0.80 -12.62
C ASN A 24 -1.10 0.98 -11.71
N LEU A 25 -0.95 0.50 -10.47
CA LEU A 25 -1.96 0.59 -9.42
C LEU A 25 -1.54 1.55 -8.30
N ASP A 26 -0.52 2.38 -8.54
CA ASP A 26 0.05 3.28 -7.55
C ASP A 26 -0.97 4.37 -7.17
N VAL A 27 -1.06 4.70 -5.88
CA VAL A 27 -1.93 5.80 -5.40
C VAL A 27 -1.12 6.93 -4.78
N SER A 28 -1.20 8.09 -5.43
CA SER A 28 -0.51 9.30 -4.99
C SER A 28 -1.18 9.94 -3.77
N PRO A 29 -0.45 10.75 -2.97
CA PRO A 29 -1.01 11.47 -1.82
C PRO A 29 -2.20 12.40 -2.11
N ASP A 30 -2.38 12.83 -3.35
CA ASP A 30 -3.50 13.67 -3.79
C ASP A 30 -4.74 12.85 -4.22
N GLY A 31 -4.68 11.52 -4.12
CA GLY A 31 -5.75 10.60 -4.51
C GLY A 31 -5.69 10.15 -5.98
N THR A 32 -4.73 10.63 -6.78
CA THR A 32 -4.52 10.13 -8.14
C THR A 32 -4.25 8.63 -8.11
N GLY A 33 -5.02 7.86 -8.88
CA GLY A 33 -4.92 6.39 -8.95
C GLY A 33 -5.97 5.64 -8.14
N LEU A 34 -6.75 6.31 -7.28
CA LEU A 34 -7.84 5.64 -6.55
C LEU A 34 -8.94 5.14 -7.51
N PRO A 35 -9.34 3.85 -7.44
CA PRO A 35 -10.50 3.36 -8.15
C PRO A 35 -11.80 3.84 -7.49
N GLU A 36 -12.89 3.84 -8.25
CA GLU A 36 -14.22 4.06 -7.68
C GLU A 36 -14.59 2.91 -6.72
N GLY A 37 -15.06 3.25 -5.53
CA GLY A 37 -15.47 2.27 -4.52
C GLY A 37 -15.74 2.90 -3.16
N SER A 38 -16.27 2.07 -2.26
CA SER A 38 -16.46 2.42 -0.84
C SER A 38 -16.44 1.16 0.02
N GLY A 39 -16.23 1.34 1.33
CA GLY A 39 -16.26 0.29 2.32
C GLY A 39 -16.56 0.87 3.70
N SER A 40 -17.14 0.07 4.60
CA SER A 40 -17.42 0.45 5.98
C SER A 40 -16.36 -0.10 6.94
N VAL A 41 -16.35 0.40 8.17
CA VAL A 41 -15.45 -0.12 9.23
C VAL A 41 -15.87 -1.55 9.59
N GLU A 42 -17.17 -1.81 9.65
CA GLU A 42 -17.75 -3.10 10.00
C GLU A 42 -17.39 -4.18 8.96
N ASP A 43 -17.45 -3.86 7.67
CA ASP A 43 -17.00 -4.77 6.61
C ASP A 43 -15.47 -4.98 6.69
N GLY A 44 -14.73 -3.90 6.98
CA GLY A 44 -13.28 -3.94 7.13
C GLY A 44 -12.82 -4.81 8.29
N GLU A 45 -13.53 -4.79 9.43
CA GLU A 45 -13.24 -5.64 10.58
C GLU A 45 -13.36 -7.12 10.23
N GLY A 46 -14.46 -7.52 9.57
CA GLY A 46 -14.64 -8.90 9.12
C GLY A 46 -13.50 -9.38 8.21
N LEU A 47 -13.14 -8.57 7.21
CA LEU A 47 -12.00 -8.86 6.33
C LEU A 47 -10.67 -8.90 7.09
N PHE A 48 -10.47 -8.01 8.06
CA PHE A 48 -9.23 -7.95 8.82
C PHE A 48 -9.04 -9.20 9.68
N VAL A 49 -10.10 -9.68 10.32
CA VAL A 49 -10.08 -10.93 11.10
C VAL A 49 -9.73 -12.13 10.19
N ASP A 50 -10.35 -12.22 9.01
CA ASP A 50 -10.17 -13.35 8.11
C ASP A 50 -8.79 -13.39 7.44
N TYR A 51 -8.22 -12.23 7.10
CA TYR A 51 -7.04 -12.15 6.23
C TYR A 51 -5.79 -11.54 6.89
N CYS A 52 -5.93 -10.82 8.00
CA CYS A 52 -4.86 -9.96 8.55
C CYS A 52 -4.50 -10.28 10.00
N ALA A 53 -5.49 -10.60 10.84
CA ALA A 53 -5.35 -10.67 12.29
C ALA A 53 -4.39 -11.76 12.76
N VAL A 54 -4.20 -12.83 11.97
CA VAL A 54 -3.23 -13.90 12.26
C VAL A 54 -1.80 -13.38 12.46
N CYS A 55 -1.44 -12.28 11.80
CA CYS A 55 -0.16 -11.59 11.98
C CYS A 55 -0.32 -10.28 12.74
N HIS A 56 -1.36 -9.50 12.43
CA HIS A 56 -1.48 -8.13 12.93
C HIS A 56 -2.32 -7.97 14.20
N GLY A 57 -2.88 -9.05 14.76
CA GLY A 57 -3.74 -9.01 15.95
C GLY A 57 -5.17 -8.60 15.60
N ASP A 58 -6.13 -8.83 16.50
CA ASP A 58 -7.55 -8.53 16.23
C ASP A 58 -7.82 -7.03 16.15
N PHE A 59 -7.00 -6.21 16.81
CA PHE A 59 -7.09 -4.76 16.88
C PHE A 59 -5.89 -4.06 16.23
N ALA A 60 -5.21 -4.75 15.31
CA ALA A 60 -4.01 -4.26 14.63
C ALA A 60 -2.80 -3.96 15.56
N GLU A 61 -2.76 -4.58 16.74
CA GLU A 61 -1.74 -4.41 17.78
C GLU A 61 -0.47 -5.26 17.59
N GLY A 62 -0.46 -6.14 16.59
CA GLY A 62 0.64 -7.04 16.22
C GLY A 62 0.73 -8.30 17.09
N VAL A 63 0.95 -9.46 16.45
CA VAL A 63 1.17 -10.74 17.13
C VAL A 63 2.65 -11.13 17.09
N GLY A 64 3.24 -11.45 18.24
CA GLY A 64 4.66 -11.81 18.32
C GLY A 64 5.56 -10.68 17.82
N ASN A 65 6.32 -10.94 16.75
CA ASN A 65 7.21 -9.95 16.12
C ASN A 65 6.66 -9.37 14.81
N TRP A 66 5.40 -9.63 14.49
CA TRP A 66 4.77 -9.01 13.33
C TRP A 66 4.48 -7.52 13.59
N PRO A 67 4.44 -6.69 12.52
CA PRO A 67 4.21 -5.26 12.67
C PRO A 67 2.91 -4.91 13.38
N LYS A 68 2.98 -3.97 14.31
CA LYS A 68 1.81 -3.28 14.86
C LYS A 68 1.36 -2.22 13.86
N LEU A 69 0.08 -2.19 13.49
CA LEU A 69 -0.44 -1.20 12.54
C LEU A 69 -1.14 -0.03 13.25
N ALA A 70 -1.55 -0.20 14.51
CA ALA A 70 -2.14 0.84 15.36
C ALA A 70 -1.38 1.05 16.67
N GLY A 71 -1.48 2.26 17.24
CA GLY A 71 -0.84 2.66 18.50
C GLY A 71 0.47 3.43 18.33
N GLY A 72 1.06 3.88 19.43
CA GLY A 72 2.35 4.60 19.43
C GLY A 72 2.22 6.11 19.24
N GLU A 73 1.01 6.65 19.32
CA GLU A 73 0.75 8.09 19.32
C GLU A 73 1.55 8.78 20.43
N GLY A 74 2.26 9.84 20.08
CA GLY A 74 3.09 10.59 21.03
C GLY A 74 4.45 9.96 21.35
N THR A 75 4.76 8.76 20.86
CA THR A 75 6.01 8.05 21.20
C THR A 75 7.20 8.43 20.31
N LEU A 76 7.02 9.28 19.29
CA LEU A 76 8.06 9.56 18.27
C LEU A 76 9.35 10.19 18.84
N ALA A 77 9.29 10.81 20.02
CA ALA A 77 10.44 11.39 20.71
C ALA A 77 11.09 10.44 21.74
N ASP A 78 10.50 9.27 21.97
CA ASP A 78 11.01 8.29 22.93
C ASP A 78 12.28 7.61 22.41
N LYS A 79 13.02 6.99 23.32
CA LYS A 79 14.21 6.21 22.97
C LYS A 79 13.89 5.05 22.02
N ASP A 80 12.70 4.47 22.16
CA ASP A 80 12.21 3.36 21.33
C ASP A 80 10.78 3.69 20.84
N PRO A 81 10.66 4.47 19.75
CA PRO A 81 9.38 4.96 19.27
C PRO A 81 8.58 3.83 18.59
N LEU A 82 7.28 3.76 18.89
CA LEU A 82 6.37 2.86 18.19
C LEU A 82 5.79 3.56 16.97
N LYS A 83 6.35 3.25 15.80
CA LYS A 83 5.97 3.84 14.51
C LYS A 83 4.96 2.95 13.79
N THR A 84 3.71 3.39 13.74
CA THR A 84 2.58 2.68 13.12
C THR A 84 1.94 3.54 12.04
N VAL A 85 0.84 3.07 11.45
CA VAL A 85 0.07 3.87 10.49
C VAL A 85 -0.42 5.16 11.15
N GLY A 86 -1.02 5.06 12.34
CA GLY A 86 -1.58 6.21 13.06
C GLY A 86 -0.52 7.17 13.63
N SER A 87 0.63 6.65 14.08
CA SER A 87 1.62 7.48 14.76
C SER A 87 2.68 8.10 13.85
N TYR A 88 2.91 7.56 12.65
CA TYR A 88 4.06 7.93 11.83
C TYR A 88 3.76 8.19 10.35
N TRP A 89 2.79 7.49 9.75
CA TRP A 89 2.58 7.59 8.31
C TRP A 89 1.90 8.91 7.94
N PRO A 90 2.38 9.61 6.91
CA PRO A 90 1.86 10.94 6.57
C PRO A 90 0.59 10.91 5.71
N TYR A 91 0.31 9.82 4.99
CA TYR A 91 -0.75 9.77 3.97
C TYR A 91 -1.51 8.45 3.99
N LEU A 92 -2.85 8.53 3.92
CA LEU A 92 -3.73 7.37 3.83
C LEU A 92 -3.58 6.63 2.49
N SER A 93 -3.24 7.34 1.41
CA SER A 93 -2.99 6.75 0.09
C SER A 93 -1.95 5.64 0.15
N THR A 94 -0.88 5.84 0.93
CA THR A 94 0.19 4.85 1.11
C THR A 94 -0.33 3.58 1.76
N THR A 95 -1.23 3.70 2.75
CA THR A 95 -1.86 2.55 3.39
C THR A 95 -2.74 1.80 2.41
N TRP A 96 -3.58 2.49 1.65
CA TRP A 96 -4.46 1.87 0.65
C TRP A 96 -3.66 1.12 -0.43
N ASP A 97 -2.69 1.80 -1.05
CA ASP A 97 -1.84 1.24 -2.12
C ASP A 97 -1.09 -0.01 -1.63
N TYR A 98 -0.39 0.13 -0.50
CA TYR A 98 0.43 -0.96 0.03
C TYR A 98 -0.41 -2.19 0.38
N VAL A 99 -1.55 -2.01 1.04
CA VAL A 99 -2.44 -3.12 1.39
C VAL A 99 -3.00 -3.77 0.11
N HIS A 100 -3.50 -2.97 -0.84
CA HIS A 100 -4.05 -3.49 -2.09
C HIS A 100 -3.03 -4.27 -2.93
N ARG A 101 -1.78 -3.78 -2.99
CA ARG A 101 -0.75 -4.33 -3.87
C ARG A 101 0.05 -5.46 -3.25
N SER A 102 0.24 -5.44 -1.92
CA SER A 102 1.27 -6.26 -1.27
C SER A 102 0.77 -7.12 -0.11
N MET A 103 -0.50 -6.99 0.30
CA MET A 103 -1.10 -7.81 1.34
C MET A 103 -2.25 -8.68 0.77
N PRO A 104 -2.60 -9.81 1.41
CA PRO A 104 -1.96 -10.42 2.58
C PRO A 104 -0.53 -10.92 2.31
N PHE A 105 0.33 -10.89 3.32
CA PHE A 105 1.72 -11.38 3.16
C PHE A 105 1.74 -12.85 2.74
N GLY A 106 2.39 -13.15 1.62
CA GLY A 106 2.46 -14.50 1.04
C GLY A 106 1.30 -14.87 0.11
N ASN A 107 0.26 -14.03 0.01
CA ASN A 107 -0.92 -14.27 -0.83
C ASN A 107 -1.47 -12.97 -1.46
N ALA A 108 -0.59 -12.00 -1.73
CA ALA A 108 -1.00 -10.73 -2.32
C ALA A 108 -1.46 -10.94 -3.78
N GLN A 109 -2.58 -10.31 -4.15
CA GLN A 109 -3.15 -10.35 -5.50
C GLN A 109 -3.44 -11.75 -6.07
N THR A 110 -3.57 -12.77 -5.22
CA THR A 110 -4.00 -14.11 -5.66
C THR A 110 -5.53 -14.17 -5.76
N PRO A 111 -6.09 -14.91 -6.73
CA PRO A 111 -7.54 -15.14 -6.84
C PRO A 111 -8.17 -15.82 -5.62
#